data_AF-A0A958F1A7-F1
#
_entry.id   AF-A0A958F1A7-F1
#
_cell.length_a   1.000
_cell.length_b   1.000
_cell.length_c   1.000
_cell.angle_alpha   90.00
_cell.angle_beta   90.00
_cell.angle_gamma   90.00
#
_symmetry.space_group_name_H-M   'P 1'
#
loop_
_entity.id
_entity.type
_entity.pdbx_description
1 polymer ?
#
loop_
_entity_poly.entity_id
_entity_poly.type
_entity_poly.pdbx_seq_one_letter_code
_entity_poly.pdbx_strand_id
1 'polypeptide(L)'
;VMFGLSAFETLFYASLVTVIYSTLGGLKGVLLTDFIQFIIAMVGSIWAASFIINMPEIGGLENLFSVPEVAHKMPMLPDFNNLDVLVPLLIVPLAVQWWSVWYPGAEPGGGGYIAQRMLAAKNEKHATWATLFFNFAHYALRPWPWILIGLASLIIFPTIDSLRDAFPTLNESFIKHDLSYPAMLTFLPAGLLGIVVTSLIAAFMSTIST
;
A
#
# COMPACT_ATOMS: atom_id res chain seq x y z
N VAL A 1 -9.24 13.82 5.15
CA VAL A 1 -9.54 14.31 3.78
C VAL A 1 -10.82 13.68 3.23
N MET A 2 -10.87 12.36 3.02
CA MET A 2 -12.02 11.72 2.34
C MET A 2 -13.33 11.74 3.14
N PHE A 3 -13.24 11.67 4.48
CA PHE A 3 -14.41 11.56 5.37
C PHE A 3 -14.67 12.78 6.26
N GLY A 4 -13.82 13.81 6.19
CA GLY A 4 -13.91 14.95 7.10
C GLY A 4 -13.63 14.66 8.59
N LEU A 5 -13.25 13.43 8.95
CA LEU A 5 -12.91 13.04 10.32
C LEU A 5 -11.55 13.58 10.75
N SER A 6 -11.41 13.88 12.06
CA SER A 6 -10.11 14.14 12.67
C SER A 6 -9.26 12.87 12.76
N ALA A 7 -7.94 13.03 12.94
CA ALA A 7 -7.01 11.92 13.11
C ALA A 7 -7.37 11.06 14.34
N PHE A 8 -7.78 11.70 15.44
CA PHE A 8 -8.17 11.01 16.66
C PHE A 8 -9.44 10.18 16.46
N GLU A 9 -10.49 10.74 15.85
CA GLU A 9 -11.74 10.00 15.58
C GLU A 9 -11.49 8.79 14.67
N THR A 10 -10.70 8.99 13.61
CA THR A 10 -10.34 7.91 12.67
C THR A 10 -9.64 6.77 13.40
N LEU A 11 -8.64 7.09 14.22
CA LEU A 11 -7.88 6.10 14.99
C LEU A 11 -8.76 5.40 16.02
N PHE A 12 -9.58 6.16 16.74
CA PHE A 12 -10.45 5.63 17.80
C PHE A 12 -11.47 4.64 17.25
N TYR A 13 -12.21 5.00 16.20
CA TYR A 13 -13.23 4.12 15.61
C TYR A 13 -12.61 2.85 15.02
N ALA A 14 -11.53 2.98 14.26
CA ALA A 14 -10.87 1.82 13.66
C ALA A 14 -10.28 0.88 14.72
N SER A 15 -9.69 1.41 15.79
CA SER A 15 -9.16 0.60 16.89
C SER A 15 -10.27 -0.11 17.67
N LEU A 16 -11.36 0.60 18.00
CA LEU A 16 -12.50 0.03 18.74
C LEU A 16 -13.12 -1.14 17.98
N VAL A 17 -13.42 -0.96 16.70
CA VAL A 17 -13.98 -2.03 15.86
C VAL A 17 -12.99 -3.20 15.78
N THR A 18 -11.70 -2.91 15.65
CA THR A 18 -10.65 -3.94 15.57
C THR A 18 -10.56 -4.81 16.81
N VAL A 19 -10.58 -4.20 17.99
CA VAL A 19 -10.58 -4.93 19.25
C VAL A 19 -11.80 -5.84 19.37
N ILE A 20 -12.99 -5.36 18.99
CA ILE A 20 -14.24 -6.14 19.09
C ILE A 20 -14.17 -7.40 18.22
N TYR A 21 -13.87 -7.28 16.92
CA TYR A 21 -13.88 -8.48 16.07
C TYR A 21 -12.71 -9.43 16.36
N SER A 22 -11.55 -8.89 16.76
CA SER A 22 -10.36 -9.71 17.06
C SER A 22 -10.56 -10.54 18.33
N THR A 23 -11.19 -9.95 19.36
CA THR A 23 -11.51 -10.65 20.62
C THR A 23 -12.59 -11.73 20.42
N LEU A 24 -13.59 -11.48 19.57
CA LEU A 24 -14.66 -12.45 19.30
C LEU A 24 -14.22 -13.58 18.36
N GLY A 25 -13.42 -13.27 17.33
CA GLY A 25 -13.07 -14.20 16.27
C GLY A 25 -11.78 -15.01 16.49
N GLY A 26 -10.87 -14.50 17.33
CA GLY A 26 -9.52 -15.04 17.48
C GLY A 26 -8.76 -15.16 16.15
N LEU A 27 -7.69 -15.95 16.12
CA LEU A 27 -6.85 -16.10 14.92
C LEU A 27 -7.64 -16.56 13.69
N LYS A 28 -8.58 -17.50 13.86
CA LYS A 28 -9.39 -18.01 12.73
C LYS A 28 -10.29 -16.94 12.14
N GLY A 29 -10.92 -16.11 12.99
CA GLY A 29 -11.74 -14.99 12.55
C GLY A 29 -10.91 -13.97 11.78
N VAL A 30 -9.77 -13.56 12.35
CA VAL A 30 -8.82 -12.61 11.72
C VAL A 30 -8.37 -13.11 10.35
N LEU A 31 -7.99 -14.39 10.23
CA LEU A 31 -7.55 -14.96 8.94
C LEU A 31 -8.64 -14.96 7.88
N LEU A 32 -9.89 -15.24 8.25
CA LEU A 32 -11.00 -15.24 7.31
C LEU A 32 -11.35 -13.81 6.87
N THR A 33 -11.35 -12.85 7.81
CA THR A 33 -11.58 -11.45 7.47
C THR A 33 -10.49 -10.91 6.56
N ASP A 34 -9.22 -11.16 6.87
CA ASP A 34 -8.08 -10.76 6.05
C ASP A 34 -8.18 -11.29 4.61
N PHE A 35 -8.60 -12.55 4.44
CA PHE A 35 -8.75 -13.15 3.13
C PHE A 35 -9.79 -12.43 2.26
N ILE A 36 -10.96 -12.11 2.83
CA ILE A 36 -12.01 -11.35 2.14
C ILE A 36 -11.54 -9.92 1.86
N GLN A 37 -10.92 -9.28 2.85
CA GLN A 37 -10.39 -7.92 2.72
C GLN A 37 -9.33 -7.81 1.64
N PHE A 38 -8.44 -8.82 1.52
CA PHE A 38 -7.45 -8.88 0.45
C PHE A 38 -8.10 -8.95 -0.93
N ILE A 39 -9.15 -9.76 -1.11
CA ILE A 39 -9.88 -9.85 -2.38
C ILE A 39 -10.49 -8.49 -2.73
N ILE A 40 -11.18 -7.85 -1.77
CA ILE A 40 -11.79 -6.53 -1.97
C ILE A 40 -10.71 -5.49 -2.31
N ALA A 41 -9.58 -5.50 -1.62
CA ALA A 41 -8.45 -4.60 -1.88
C ALA A 41 -7.87 -4.80 -3.27
N MET A 42 -7.65 -6.04 -3.71
CA MET A 42 -7.11 -6.32 -5.03
C MET A 42 -8.08 -5.92 -6.15
N VAL A 43 -9.38 -6.24 -6.02
CA VAL A 43 -10.38 -5.83 -7.01
C VAL A 43 -10.50 -4.31 -7.05
N GLY A 44 -10.58 -3.66 -5.89
CA GLY A 44 -10.68 -2.21 -5.79
C GLY A 44 -9.47 -1.48 -6.36
N SER A 45 -8.25 -1.91 -6.03
CA SER A 45 -7.03 -1.24 -6.49
C SER A 45 -6.78 -1.44 -7.98
N ILE A 46 -7.03 -2.64 -8.53
CA ILE A 46 -6.93 -2.90 -9.97
C ILE A 46 -7.95 -2.05 -10.74
N TRP A 47 -9.19 -1.99 -10.26
CA TRP A 47 -10.22 -1.19 -10.91
C TRP A 47 -9.91 0.31 -10.82
N ALA A 48 -9.44 0.79 -9.67
CA ALA A 48 -8.99 2.17 -9.50
C ALA A 48 -7.82 2.53 -10.43
N ALA A 49 -6.81 1.67 -10.51
CA ALA A 49 -5.67 1.89 -11.41
C ALA A 49 -6.11 1.90 -12.87
N SER A 50 -6.98 0.98 -13.27
CA SER A 50 -7.55 0.96 -14.63
C SER A 50 -8.35 2.23 -14.93
N PHE A 51 -9.18 2.70 -14.01
CA PHE A 51 -9.93 3.95 -14.18
C PHE A 51 -8.99 5.15 -14.33
N ILE A 52 -8.05 5.31 -13.40
CA ILE A 52 -7.11 6.44 -13.35
C ILE A 52 -6.26 6.48 -14.62
N ILE A 53 -5.66 5.36 -15.03
CA ILE A 53 -4.79 5.32 -16.22
C ILE A 53 -5.54 5.71 -17.50
N ASN A 54 -6.84 5.41 -17.58
CA ASN A 54 -7.67 5.75 -18.72
C ASN A 54 -8.29 7.15 -18.65
N MET A 55 -7.97 7.95 -17.62
CA MET A 55 -8.38 9.35 -17.59
C MET A 55 -7.77 10.12 -18.77
N PRO A 56 -8.49 11.10 -19.36
CA PRO A 56 -8.01 11.86 -20.52
C PRO A 56 -6.65 12.53 -20.31
N GLU A 57 -6.35 12.95 -19.08
CA GLU A 57 -5.10 13.60 -18.68
C GLU A 57 -3.90 12.63 -18.72
N ILE A 58 -4.13 11.34 -18.49
CA ILE A 58 -3.08 10.31 -18.47
C ILE A 58 -3.02 9.60 -19.82
N GLY A 59 -4.15 9.34 -20.47
CA GLY A 59 -4.17 8.84 -21.85
C GLY A 59 -3.65 7.41 -22.04
N GLY A 60 -3.70 6.57 -21.00
CA GLY A 60 -3.29 5.17 -21.07
C GLY A 60 -1.85 4.91 -20.61
N LEU A 61 -1.47 3.62 -20.58
CA LEU A 61 -0.15 3.16 -20.11
C LEU A 61 1.00 3.65 -20.99
N GLU A 62 0.80 3.70 -22.31
CA GLU A 62 1.83 4.13 -23.25
C GLU A 62 2.21 5.60 -23.00
N ASN A 63 1.21 6.47 -22.90
CA ASN A 63 1.46 7.87 -22.60
C ASN A 63 2.05 8.02 -21.19
N LEU A 64 1.50 7.34 -20.18
CA LEU A 64 2.01 7.37 -18.80
C LEU A 64 3.52 7.12 -18.73
N PHE A 65 4.03 6.11 -19.42
CA PHE A 65 5.46 5.76 -19.38
C PHE A 65 6.34 6.64 -20.29
N SER A 66 5.74 7.38 -21.22
CA SER A 66 6.46 8.29 -22.13
C SER A 66 6.71 9.68 -21.53
N VAL A 67 5.91 10.09 -20.54
CA VAL A 67 6.05 11.42 -19.91
C VAL A 67 7.40 11.50 -19.18
N PRO A 68 8.20 12.57 -19.38
CA PRO A 68 9.53 12.69 -18.77
C PRO A 68 9.55 12.50 -17.25
N GLU A 69 8.58 13.09 -16.54
CA GLU A 69 8.46 13.00 -15.07
C GLU A 69 8.36 11.54 -14.56
N VAL A 70 7.79 10.66 -15.38
CA VAL A 70 7.66 9.22 -15.10
C VAL A 70 8.85 8.47 -15.65
N ALA A 71 9.22 8.70 -16.92
CA ALA A 71 10.27 7.97 -17.62
C ALA A 71 11.62 8.02 -16.88
N HIS A 72 11.98 9.17 -16.30
CA HIS A 72 13.22 9.31 -15.52
C HIS A 72 13.21 8.52 -14.19
N LYS A 73 12.04 8.04 -13.72
CA LYS A 73 11.88 7.26 -12.49
C LYS A 73 11.66 5.76 -12.73
N MET A 74 11.61 5.33 -13.99
CA MET A 74 11.45 3.93 -14.38
C MET A 74 12.69 3.03 -14.26
N PRO A 75 13.95 3.52 -14.18
CA PRO A 75 15.09 2.64 -13.98
C PRO A 75 14.95 1.76 -12.73
N MET A 76 15.06 0.45 -12.90
CA MET A 76 14.96 -0.52 -11.80
C MET A 76 16.18 -0.54 -10.89
N LEU A 77 17.33 -0.09 -11.40
CA LEU A 77 18.57 0.00 -10.65
C LEU A 77 18.96 1.47 -10.47
N PRO A 78 19.57 1.83 -9.33
CA PRO A 78 20.11 3.16 -9.13
C PRO A 78 21.28 3.44 -10.09
N ASP A 79 21.62 4.71 -10.25
CA ASP A 79 22.85 5.09 -10.94
C ASP A 79 24.07 4.65 -10.13
N PHE A 80 24.87 3.74 -10.71
CA PHE A 80 26.06 3.20 -10.08
C PHE A 80 27.20 4.22 -9.93
N ASN A 81 27.13 5.35 -10.63
CA ASN A 81 28.12 6.43 -10.49
C ASN A 81 27.77 7.40 -9.36
N ASN A 82 26.53 7.37 -8.85
CA ASN A 82 26.07 8.24 -7.78
C ASN A 82 25.96 7.47 -6.46
N LEU A 83 27.00 7.55 -5.63
CA LEU A 83 27.04 6.85 -4.34
C LEU A 83 25.94 7.29 -3.37
N ASP A 84 25.49 8.54 -3.42
CA ASP A 84 24.40 9.05 -2.58
C ASP A 84 23.05 8.40 -2.91
N VAL A 85 22.93 7.76 -4.08
CA VAL A 85 21.75 7.01 -4.52
C VAL A 85 22.01 5.51 -4.42
N LEU A 86 23.15 5.03 -4.93
CA LEU A 86 23.51 3.62 -4.96
C LEU A 86 23.58 3.02 -3.55
N VAL A 87 24.22 3.71 -2.60
CA VAL A 87 24.43 3.21 -1.24
C VAL A 87 23.09 3.01 -0.51
N PRO A 88 22.21 4.02 -0.37
CA PRO A 88 20.96 3.84 0.35
C PRO A 88 19.94 2.97 -0.39
N LEU A 89 19.90 2.96 -1.72
CA LEU A 89 18.87 2.21 -2.47
C LEU A 89 19.25 0.76 -2.78
N LEU A 90 20.54 0.41 -2.84
CA LEU A 90 20.97 -0.95 -3.19
C LEU A 90 21.90 -1.57 -2.13
N ILE A 91 22.99 -0.88 -1.77
CA ILE A 91 24.02 -1.48 -0.91
C ILE A 91 23.50 -1.69 0.51
N VAL A 92 22.90 -0.68 1.14
CA VAL A 92 22.38 -0.78 2.51
C VAL A 92 21.29 -1.85 2.62
N PRO A 93 20.28 -1.90 1.72
CA PRO A 93 19.30 -2.98 1.72
C PRO A 93 19.91 -4.39 1.71
N LEU A 94 20.90 -4.63 0.84
CA LEU A 94 21.52 -5.95 0.64
C LEU A 94 22.59 -6.30 1.68
N ALA A 95 23.33 -5.32 2.19
CA ALA A 95 24.44 -5.56 3.10
C ALA A 95 24.03 -5.52 4.58
N VAL A 96 23.01 -4.73 4.93
CA VAL A 96 22.66 -4.43 6.33
C VAL A 96 21.18 -4.65 6.61
N GLN A 97 20.29 -4.06 5.82
CA GLN A 97 18.87 -3.93 6.17
C GLN A 97 18.17 -5.28 6.32
N TRP A 98 18.50 -6.26 5.49
CA TRP A 98 17.82 -7.57 5.48
C TRP A 98 18.04 -8.38 6.77
N TRP A 99 19.11 -8.13 7.54
CA TRP A 99 19.39 -8.84 8.79
C TRP A 99 19.37 -7.94 10.04
N SER A 100 19.54 -6.62 9.87
CA SER A 100 19.69 -5.67 10.98
C SER A 100 18.43 -4.88 11.33
N VAL A 101 17.33 -5.04 10.56
CA VAL A 101 16.10 -4.27 10.77
C VAL A 101 14.94 -5.16 11.14
N TRP A 102 14.14 -4.70 12.09
CA TRP A 102 12.84 -5.28 12.41
C TRP A 102 11.76 -4.63 11.54
N TYR A 103 11.02 -5.45 10.79
CA TYR A 103 9.82 -5.04 10.07
C TYR A 103 8.71 -6.06 10.35
N PRO A 104 7.49 -5.63 10.73
CA PRO A 104 6.39 -6.56 11.03
C PRO A 104 6.15 -7.56 9.88
N GLY A 105 6.32 -8.85 10.17
CA GLY A 105 6.16 -9.92 9.17
C GLY A 105 7.34 -10.09 8.19
N ALA A 106 8.45 -9.37 8.36
CA ALA A 106 9.70 -9.59 7.63
C ALA A 106 10.92 -9.55 8.58
N GLU A 107 10.72 -10.05 9.80
CA GLU A 107 11.74 -10.08 10.84
C GLU A 107 12.85 -11.09 10.47
N PRO A 108 14.14 -10.71 10.54
CA PRO A 108 15.25 -11.57 10.11
C PRO A 108 15.32 -12.91 10.83
N GLY A 109 14.89 -12.95 12.09
CA GLY A 109 14.89 -14.17 12.92
C GLY A 109 13.71 -15.10 12.70
N GLY A 110 12.73 -14.72 11.86
CA GLY A 110 11.45 -15.41 11.75
C GLY A 110 10.61 -15.20 13.01
N GLY A 111 9.56 -14.39 12.92
CA GLY A 111 8.76 -14.03 14.08
C GLY A 111 7.49 -13.27 13.72
N GLY A 112 6.93 -12.61 14.72
CA GLY A 112 5.67 -11.88 14.63
C GLY A 112 4.48 -12.75 14.21
N TYR A 113 3.48 -12.11 13.63
CA TYR A 113 2.23 -12.77 13.23
C TYR A 113 2.42 -13.82 12.12
N ILE A 114 3.48 -13.73 11.30
CA ILE A 114 3.75 -14.74 10.26
C ILE A 114 4.16 -16.07 10.90
N ALA A 115 5.00 -16.05 11.93
CA ALA A 115 5.34 -17.27 12.66
C ALA A 115 4.10 -17.93 13.28
N GLN A 116 3.19 -17.14 13.85
CA GLN A 116 1.91 -17.63 14.38
C GLN A 116 1.07 -18.32 13.29
N ARG A 117 1.01 -17.76 12.08
CA ARG A 117 0.31 -18.35 10.93
C ARG A 117 0.95 -19.64 10.44
N MET A 118 2.28 -19.70 10.43
CA MET A 118 3.02 -20.92 10.08
C MET A 118 2.78 -22.04 11.09
N LEU A 119 2.79 -21.74 12.38
CA LEU A 119 2.54 -22.71 13.46
C LEU A 119 1.08 -23.18 13.52
N ALA A 120 0.13 -22.34 13.08
CA ALA A 120 -1.28 -22.71 12.96
C ALA A 120 -1.59 -23.53 11.70
N ALA A 121 -0.63 -23.70 10.78
CA ALA A 121 -0.83 -24.50 9.57
C ALA A 121 -0.95 -25.99 9.91
N LYS A 122 -1.69 -26.72 9.08
CA LYS A 122 -1.98 -28.16 9.27
C LYS A 122 -0.72 -29.03 9.39
N ASN A 123 0.34 -28.67 8.65
CA ASN A 123 1.65 -29.31 8.68
C ASN A 123 2.69 -28.40 8.02
N GLU A 124 3.96 -28.79 8.09
CA GLU A 124 5.09 -28.07 7.51
C GLU A 124 4.90 -27.76 6.03
N LYS A 125 4.45 -28.74 5.24
CA LYS A 125 4.22 -28.55 3.79
C LYS A 125 3.19 -27.43 3.54
N HIS A 126 2.09 -27.39 4.29
CA HIS A 126 1.12 -26.29 4.19
C HIS A 126 1.72 -24.95 4.62
N ALA A 127 2.52 -24.92 5.68
CA ALA A 127 3.21 -23.71 6.14
C ALA A 127 4.15 -23.16 5.05
N THR A 128 5.02 -24.00 4.48
CA THR A 128 5.99 -23.61 3.44
C THR A 128 5.27 -23.03 2.22
N TRP A 129 4.27 -23.73 1.69
CA TRP A 129 3.55 -23.26 0.50
C TRP A 129 2.73 -21.99 0.77
N ALA A 130 2.13 -21.86 1.96
CA ALA A 130 1.45 -20.64 2.36
C ALA A 130 2.42 -19.44 2.41
N THR A 131 3.62 -19.62 2.99
CA THR A 131 4.64 -18.57 3.07
C THR A 131 5.20 -18.19 1.69
N LEU A 132 5.44 -19.16 0.81
CA LEU A 132 5.88 -18.88 -0.56
C LEU A 132 4.81 -18.14 -1.36
N PHE A 133 3.55 -18.58 -1.26
CA PHE A 133 2.42 -17.92 -1.89
C PHE A 133 2.23 -16.49 -1.36
N PHE A 134 2.38 -16.30 -0.05
CA PHE A 134 2.36 -14.97 0.56
C PHE A 134 3.42 -14.05 -0.04
N ASN A 135 4.67 -14.50 -0.18
CA ASN A 135 5.73 -13.68 -0.79
C ASN A 135 5.38 -13.25 -2.22
N PHE A 136 4.90 -14.18 -3.04
CA PHE A 136 4.45 -13.86 -4.40
C PHE A 136 3.28 -12.87 -4.38
N ALA A 137 2.24 -13.15 -3.60
CA ALA A 137 1.05 -12.30 -3.54
C ALA A 137 1.39 -10.89 -3.01
N HIS A 138 2.24 -10.81 -1.99
CA HIS A 138 2.58 -9.57 -1.29
C HIS A 138 3.51 -8.65 -2.10
N TYR A 139 4.51 -9.23 -2.79
CA TYR A 139 5.53 -8.44 -3.49
C TYR A 139 5.32 -8.37 -5.02
N ALA A 140 4.69 -9.36 -5.64
CA ALA A 140 4.47 -9.35 -7.10
C ALA A 140 3.03 -8.96 -7.47
N LEU A 141 2.04 -9.64 -6.88
CA LEU A 141 0.64 -9.44 -7.27
C LEU A 141 0.05 -8.14 -6.72
N ARG A 142 0.35 -7.82 -5.45
CA ARG A 142 -0.28 -6.70 -4.77
C ARG A 142 0.22 -5.34 -5.27
N PRO A 143 1.52 -4.97 -5.27
CA PRO A 143 1.91 -3.56 -5.29
C PRO A 143 1.66 -2.82 -6.61
N TRP A 144 1.59 -3.51 -7.76
CA TRP A 144 1.59 -2.85 -9.07
C TRP A 144 0.43 -1.86 -9.33
N PRO A 145 -0.83 -2.05 -8.87
CA PRO A 145 -1.89 -1.07 -9.10
C PRO A 145 -1.61 0.25 -8.36
N TRP A 146 -1.09 0.15 -7.13
CA TRP A 146 -0.69 1.32 -6.34
C TRP A 146 0.48 2.06 -6.97
N ILE A 147 1.46 1.33 -7.52
CA ILE A 147 2.58 1.93 -8.26
C ILE A 147 2.05 2.71 -9.46
N LEU A 148 1.13 2.14 -10.26
CA LEU A 148 0.56 2.83 -11.41
C LEU A 148 -0.19 4.11 -11.03
N ILE A 149 -0.97 4.08 -9.94
CA ILE A 149 -1.64 5.29 -9.42
C ILE A 149 -0.60 6.32 -8.94
N GLY A 150 0.47 5.88 -8.28
CA GLY A 150 1.58 6.73 -7.87
C GLY A 150 2.29 7.41 -9.05
N LEU A 151 2.57 6.67 -10.12
CA LEU A 151 3.15 7.23 -11.35
C LEU A 151 2.20 8.21 -12.03
N ALA A 152 0.91 7.86 -12.11
CA ALA A 152 -0.13 8.75 -12.65
C ALA A 152 -0.23 10.06 -11.85
N SER A 153 -0.01 10.01 -10.54
CA SER A 153 0.00 11.21 -9.70
C SER A 153 1.10 12.20 -10.06
N LEU A 154 2.20 11.76 -10.68
CA LEU A 154 3.26 12.67 -11.15
C LEU A 154 2.82 13.53 -12.33
N ILE A 155 1.78 13.11 -13.07
CA ILE A 155 1.20 13.89 -14.17
C ILE A 155 0.19 14.90 -13.63
N ILE A 156 -0.69 14.47 -12.72
CA ILE A 156 -1.78 15.29 -12.18
C ILE A 156 -1.28 16.24 -11.07
N PHE A 157 -0.39 15.75 -10.22
CA PHE A 157 0.18 16.44 -9.06
C PHE A 157 1.72 16.40 -9.09
N PRO A 158 2.37 17.07 -10.06
CA PRO A 158 3.81 16.96 -10.28
C PRO A 158 4.66 17.44 -9.10
N THR A 159 4.12 18.34 -8.27
CA THR A 159 4.86 18.95 -7.15
C THR A 159 4.05 18.96 -5.86
N ILE A 160 4.73 19.12 -4.72
CA ILE A 160 4.04 19.34 -3.43
C ILE A 160 3.16 20.59 -3.49
N ASP A 161 3.58 21.63 -4.22
CA ASP A 161 2.78 22.84 -4.39
C ASP A 161 1.46 22.55 -5.13
N SER A 162 1.48 21.70 -6.16
CA SER A 162 0.24 21.28 -6.85
C SER A 162 -0.73 20.53 -5.94
N LEU A 163 -0.22 19.76 -4.97
CA LEU A 163 -1.06 19.15 -3.92
C LEU A 163 -1.60 20.19 -2.95
N ARG A 164 -0.80 21.21 -2.60
CA ARG A 164 -1.24 22.32 -1.74
C ARG A 164 -2.39 23.09 -2.40
N ASP A 165 -2.26 23.40 -3.69
CA ASP A 165 -3.26 24.15 -4.45
C ASP A 165 -4.56 23.35 -4.60
N ALA A 166 -4.48 22.04 -4.77
CA ALA A 166 -5.64 21.15 -4.86
C ALA A 166 -6.37 20.96 -3.51
N PHE A 167 -5.66 21.07 -2.38
CA PHE A 167 -6.20 20.87 -1.04
C PHE A 167 -5.87 22.06 -0.09
N PRO A 168 -6.35 23.28 -0.38
CA PRO A 168 -5.94 24.50 0.33
C PRO A 168 -6.40 24.55 1.79
N THR A 169 -7.40 23.75 2.16
CA THR A 169 -7.93 23.66 3.53
C THR A 169 -7.26 22.57 4.37
N LEU A 170 -6.38 21.77 3.77
CA LEU A 170 -5.65 20.71 4.48
C LEU A 170 -4.51 21.32 5.30
N ASN A 171 -4.32 20.82 6.51
CA ASN A 171 -3.20 21.25 7.36
C ASN A 171 -1.87 20.88 6.67
N GLU A 172 -0.96 21.84 6.62
CA GLU A 172 0.32 21.74 5.91
C GLU A 172 1.21 20.56 6.37
N SER A 173 1.05 20.11 7.61
CA SER A 173 1.75 18.91 8.11
C SER A 173 1.43 17.62 7.35
N PHE A 174 0.28 17.57 6.67
CA PHE A 174 -0.16 16.43 5.84
C PHE A 174 0.15 16.62 4.34
N ILE A 175 0.67 17.77 3.93
CA ILE A 175 0.98 18.06 2.52
C ILE A 175 2.40 17.57 2.23
N LYS A 176 2.50 16.27 1.94
CA LYS A 176 3.74 15.54 1.68
C LYS A 176 3.55 14.59 0.48
N HIS A 177 4.61 13.95 0.01
CA HIS A 177 4.56 13.07 -1.16
C HIS A 177 3.56 11.90 -1.02
N ASP A 178 3.31 11.41 0.19
CA ASP A 178 2.35 10.34 0.49
C ASP A 178 0.87 10.77 0.35
N LEU A 179 0.58 12.08 0.29
CA LEU A 179 -0.75 12.59 -0.01
C LEU A 179 -1.18 12.32 -1.46
N SER A 180 -0.22 12.07 -2.37
CA SER A 180 -0.47 11.84 -3.79
C SER A 180 -1.47 10.70 -4.05
N TYR A 181 -1.32 9.56 -3.37
CA TYR A 181 -2.23 8.43 -3.54
C TYR A 181 -3.68 8.74 -3.13
N PRO A 182 -3.97 9.17 -1.88
CA PRO A 182 -5.34 9.52 -1.49
C PRO A 182 -5.89 10.73 -2.26
N ALA A 183 -5.04 11.64 -2.74
CA ALA A 183 -5.45 12.70 -3.65
C ALA A 183 -5.94 12.14 -5.00
N MET A 184 -5.25 11.17 -5.59
CA MET A 184 -5.70 10.52 -6.82
C MET A 184 -7.03 9.76 -6.67
N LEU A 185 -7.33 9.26 -5.47
CA LEU A 185 -8.59 8.57 -5.22
C LEU A 185 -9.81 9.52 -5.30
N THR A 186 -9.64 10.83 -5.15
CA THR A 186 -10.77 11.78 -5.22
C THR A 186 -11.40 11.86 -6.62
N PHE A 187 -10.68 11.41 -7.66
CA PHE A 187 -11.19 11.34 -9.04
C PHE A 187 -12.07 10.11 -9.29
N LEU A 188 -12.09 9.12 -8.38
CA LEU A 188 -12.86 7.89 -8.58
C LEU A 188 -14.37 8.15 -8.41
N PRO A 189 -15.22 7.49 -9.21
CA PRO A 189 -16.66 7.58 -9.04
C PRO A 189 -17.10 6.96 -7.71
N ALA A 190 -18.19 7.46 -7.12
CA ALA A 190 -18.61 7.15 -5.75
C ALA A 190 -18.64 5.64 -5.40
N GLY A 191 -19.11 4.77 -6.31
CA GLY A 191 -19.15 3.33 -6.07
C GLY A 191 -17.75 2.70 -5.94
N LEU A 192 -16.86 3.01 -6.88
CA LEU A 192 -15.47 2.53 -6.86
C LEU A 192 -14.68 3.14 -5.70
N LEU A 193 -14.88 4.44 -5.44
CA LEU A 193 -14.31 5.13 -4.31
C LEU A 193 -14.67 4.42 -2.99
N GLY A 194 -15.96 4.08 -2.81
CA GLY A 194 -16.42 3.33 -1.65
C GLY A 194 -15.67 2.01 -1.46
N ILE A 195 -15.53 1.21 -2.52
CA ILE A 195 -14.80 -0.08 -2.49
C ILE A 195 -13.34 0.12 -2.06
N VAL A 196 -12.63 1.06 -2.71
CA VAL A 196 -11.22 1.33 -2.41
C VAL A 196 -11.05 1.80 -0.97
N VAL A 197 -11.91 2.71 -0.52
CA VAL A 197 -11.81 3.25 0.84
C VAL A 197 -12.12 2.19 1.89
N THR A 198 -13.16 1.37 1.67
CA THR A 198 -13.42 0.22 2.53
C THR A 198 -12.21 -0.71 2.58
N SER A 199 -11.53 -0.92 1.46
CA SER A 199 -10.32 -1.75 1.42
C SER A 199 -9.13 -1.16 2.19
N LEU A 200 -8.97 0.18 2.19
CA LEU A 200 -7.92 0.87 2.94
C LEU A 200 -8.18 0.79 4.45
N ILE A 201 -9.43 1.02 4.86
CA ILE A 201 -9.85 0.86 6.25
C ILE A 201 -9.62 -0.59 6.69
N ALA A 202 -10.03 -1.55 5.86
CA ALA A 202 -9.80 -2.96 6.11
C ALA A 202 -8.31 -3.31 6.26
N ALA A 203 -7.45 -2.83 5.37
CA ALA A 203 -6.00 -3.05 5.44
C ALA A 203 -5.38 -2.48 6.72
N PHE A 204 -5.82 -1.29 7.13
CA PHE A 204 -5.40 -0.68 8.40
C PHE A 204 -5.83 -1.53 9.60
N MET A 205 -7.10 -1.95 9.63
CA MET A 205 -7.63 -2.79 10.70
C MET A 205 -6.96 -4.17 10.75
N SER A 206 -6.66 -4.77 9.59
CA SER A 206 -5.91 -6.02 9.48
C SER A 206 -4.53 -5.88 10.12
N THR A 207 -3.81 -4.81 9.79
CA THR A 207 -2.47 -4.51 10.34
C THR A 207 -2.49 -4.33 11.87
N ILE A 208 -3.56 -3.74 12.43
CA ILE A 208 -3.71 -3.59 13.88
C ILE A 208 -4.03 -4.93 14.56
N SER A 209 -4.79 -5.80 13.89
CA SER A 209 -5.24 -7.07 14.46
C SER A 209 -4.16 -8.16 14.50
N THR A 210 -3.12 -8.02 13.68
CA THR A 210 -2.01 -8.97 13.53
C THR A 210 -0.80 -8.58 14.34
#